data_AF-A0A415RIV6-F1
#
_entry.id   AF-A0A415RIV6-F1
#
_cell.length_a   1.000
_cell.length_b   1.000
_cell.length_c   1.000
_cell.angle_alpha   90.00
_cell.angle_beta   90.00
_cell.angle_gamma   90.00
#
_symmetry.space_group_name_H-M   'P 1'
#
loop_
_entity.id
_entity.type
_entity.pdbx_description
1 polymer ?
#
loop_
_entity_poly.entity_id
_entity_poly.type
_entity_poly.pdbx_seq_one_letter_code
_entity_poly.pdbx_strand_id
1 'polypeptide(L)'
;MGKLVDKDGNEINKDTLLWNGKSVTYLHTVTLSDDALKFKSLIIIINDRSVEVPIINGSIKNGGIVADYRCISVDIQSYNQGSKQLSFVGSLWTDSKTNSNTTLTEIYGRY
;
A
#
# COMPACT_ATOMS: atom_id res chain seq x y z
N MET A 1 -18.27 0.83 8.23
CA MET A 1 -18.53 0.20 6.91
C MET A 1 -19.23 -1.12 7.14
N GLY A 2 -20.24 -1.45 6.33
CA GLY A 2 -20.93 -2.74 6.41
C GLY A 2 -20.06 -3.87 5.86
N LYS A 3 -20.08 -5.03 6.51
CA LYS A 3 -19.35 -6.22 6.06
C LYS A 3 -20.21 -6.99 5.07
N LEU A 4 -19.61 -7.44 3.96
CA LEU A 4 -20.22 -8.47 3.13
C LEU A 4 -19.90 -9.81 3.78
N VAL A 5 -20.92 -10.58 4.14
CA VAL A 5 -20.76 -11.89 4.77
C VAL A 5 -21.47 -12.97 3.97
N ASP A 6 -20.94 -14.20 3.99
CA ASP A 6 -21.59 -15.35 3.40
C ASP A 6 -22.77 -15.84 4.26
N LYS A 7 -23.44 -16.91 3.82
CA LYS A 7 -24.56 -17.53 4.54
C LYS A 7 -24.17 -18.06 5.93
N ASP A 8 -22.87 -18.27 6.18
CA ASP A 8 -22.32 -18.80 7.43
C ASP A 8 -21.76 -17.67 8.32
N GLY A 9 -21.86 -16.41 7.88
CA GLY A 9 -21.40 -15.23 8.61
C GLY A 9 -19.92 -14.89 8.41
N ASN A 10 -19.21 -15.57 7.50
CA ASN A 10 -17.81 -15.25 7.21
C ASN A 10 -17.70 -14.02 6.32
N GLU A 11 -16.78 -13.13 6.66
CA GLU A 11 -16.53 -11.91 5.87
C GLU A 11 -15.93 -12.28 4.50
N ILE A 12 -16.66 -11.93 3.44
CA ILE A 12 -16.27 -12.10 2.05
C ILE A 12 -15.40 -10.91 1.64
N ASN A 13 -14.35 -11.16 0.84
CA ASN A 13 -13.43 -10.13 0.33
C ASN A 13 -12.70 -9.32 1.41
N LYS A 14 -12.41 -9.96 2.55
CA LYS A 14 -11.63 -9.32 3.60
C LYS A 14 -10.20 -9.04 3.10
N ASP A 15 -9.78 -7.78 3.21
CA ASP A 15 -8.40 -7.38 2.94
C ASP A 15 -7.45 -8.08 3.94
N THR A 16 -6.34 -8.63 3.44
CA THR A 16 -5.35 -9.36 4.25
C THR A 16 -4.29 -8.41 4.75
N LEU A 17 -4.08 -8.30 6.06
CA LEU A 17 -3.00 -7.47 6.61
C LEU A 17 -1.63 -8.11 6.32
N LEU A 18 -0.81 -7.43 5.53
CA LEU A 18 0.52 -7.90 5.11
C LEU A 18 1.64 -7.27 5.91
N TRP A 19 1.45 -6.06 6.40
CA TRP A 19 2.43 -5.36 7.23
C TRP A 19 1.73 -4.34 8.12
N ASN A 20 2.22 -4.17 9.35
CA ASN A 20 1.86 -3.08 10.25
C ASN A 20 3.11 -2.55 10.96
N GLY A 21 3.08 -1.28 11.36
CA GLY A 21 4.16 -0.65 12.08
C GLY A 21 4.09 0.87 11.99
N LYS A 22 5.22 1.54 12.26
CA LYS A 22 5.37 2.98 12.02
C LYS A 22 6.73 3.24 11.39
N SER A 23 6.72 3.61 10.11
CA SER A 23 7.93 3.98 9.36
C SER A 23 7.78 5.42 8.88
N VAL A 24 8.70 6.31 9.28
CA VAL A 24 8.68 7.73 8.91
C VAL A 24 9.93 8.05 8.11
N THR A 25 9.82 8.04 6.78
CA THR A 25 10.95 8.17 5.86
C THR A 25 10.44 8.55 4.48
N TYR A 26 11.36 8.79 3.54
CA TYR A 26 11.05 8.97 2.12
C TYR A 26 10.99 7.63 1.37
N LEU A 27 11.96 6.75 1.63
CA LEU A 27 12.01 5.39 1.06
C LEU A 27 11.63 4.38 2.15
N HIS A 28 10.49 3.73 1.98
CA HIS A 28 10.06 2.65 2.85
C HIS A 28 10.53 1.32 2.28
N THR A 29 11.19 0.53 3.13
CA THR A 29 11.53 -0.88 2.85
C THR A 29 10.96 -1.73 3.96
N VAL A 30 10.06 -2.65 3.61
CA VAL A 30 9.33 -3.49 4.56
C VAL A 30 9.30 -4.93 4.09
N THR A 31 9.21 -5.88 5.03
CA THR A 31 9.00 -7.30 4.73
C THR A 31 7.55 -7.66 4.99
N LEU A 32 6.86 -8.14 3.95
CA LEU A 32 5.46 -8.54 4.02
C LEU A 32 5.32 -9.94 4.61
N SER A 33 4.20 -10.18 5.31
CA SER A 33 3.89 -11.49 5.91
C SER A 33 3.60 -12.57 4.85
N ASP A 34 3.02 -12.19 3.71
CA ASP A 34 2.75 -13.07 2.57
C ASP A 34 3.21 -12.44 1.24
N ASP A 35 3.21 -13.25 0.19
CA ASP A 35 3.56 -12.83 -1.16
C ASP A 35 2.54 -11.81 -1.71
N ALA A 36 3.01 -10.60 -2.00
CA ALA A 36 2.21 -9.53 -2.60
C ALA A 36 1.56 -9.96 -3.92
N LEU A 37 2.24 -10.78 -4.75
CA LEU A 37 1.78 -11.08 -6.11
C LEU A 37 0.57 -12.04 -6.17
N LYS A 38 0.12 -12.56 -5.02
CA LYS A 38 -1.12 -13.33 -4.90
C LYS A 38 -2.38 -12.46 -4.97
N PHE A 39 -2.23 -11.15 -4.76
CA PHE A 39 -3.31 -10.18 -4.66
C PHE A 39 -3.50 -9.44 -5.99
N LYS A 40 -4.70 -8.88 -6.21
CA LYS A 40 -4.98 -7.98 -7.35
C LYS A 40 -4.46 -6.56 -7.11
N SER A 41 -4.40 -6.15 -5.86
CA SER A 41 -3.85 -4.85 -5.47
C SER A 41 -3.33 -4.89 -4.04
N LEU A 42 -2.48 -3.91 -3.70
CA LEU A 42 -2.15 -3.60 -2.32
C LEU A 42 -2.80 -2.27 -1.93
N ILE A 43 -3.23 -2.18 -0.68
CA ILE A 43 -3.68 -0.93 -0.07
C ILE A 43 -2.59 -0.50 0.91
N ILE A 44 -1.98 0.63 0.65
CA ILE A 44 -0.89 1.18 1.44
C ILE A 44 -1.45 2.35 2.24
N ILE A 45 -1.43 2.24 3.57
CA ILE A 45 -1.87 3.30 4.47
C ILE A 45 -0.68 4.19 4.79
N ILE A 46 -0.71 5.40 4.24
CA ILE A 46 0.38 6.36 4.31
C ILE A 46 -0.17 7.75 4.64
N ASN A 47 0.40 8.40 5.66
CA ASN A 47 -0.11 9.65 6.24
C ASN A 47 -1.62 9.59 6.56
N ASP A 48 -2.07 8.48 7.15
CA ASP A 48 -3.48 8.19 7.45
C ASP A 48 -4.43 8.20 6.23
N ARG A 49 -3.89 8.00 5.03
CA ARG A 49 -4.66 7.89 3.79
C ARG A 49 -4.39 6.55 3.10
N SER A 50 -5.41 6.01 2.44
CA SER A 50 -5.30 4.78 1.66
C SER A 50 -4.89 5.06 0.22
N VAL A 51 -3.78 4.48 -0.22
CA VAL A 51 -3.36 4.45 -1.63
C VAL A 51 -3.45 3.02 -2.13
N GLU A 52 -4.25 2.79 -3.17
CA GLU A 52 -4.31 1.48 -3.83
C GLU A 52 -3.30 1.41 -4.97
N VAL A 53 -2.50 0.34 -4.98
CA VAL A 53 -1.52 0.04 -6.03
C VAL A 53 -1.91 -1.27 -6.73
N PRO A 54 -2.19 -1.26 -8.05
CA PRO A 54 -2.64 -2.45 -8.74
C PRO A 54 -1.47 -3.39 -9.03
N ILE A 55 -1.76 -4.69 -9.05
CA ILE A 55 -0.82 -5.74 -9.47
C ILE A 55 -1.27 -6.24 -10.83
N ILE A 56 -0.45 -6.03 -11.85
CA ILE A 56 -0.77 -6.33 -13.24
C ILE A 56 0.37 -7.15 -13.82
N ASN A 57 0.04 -8.34 -14.34
CA ASN A 57 0.98 -9.26 -14.98
C ASN A 57 2.22 -9.55 -14.11
N GLY A 58 2.01 -9.84 -12.82
CA GLY A 58 3.08 -10.17 -11.87
C GLY A 58 3.95 -8.98 -11.44
N SER A 59 3.51 -7.74 -11.69
CA SER A 59 4.22 -6.53 -11.28
C SER A 59 3.31 -5.59 -10.49
N ILE A 60 3.79 -5.15 -9.32
CA ILE A 60 3.14 -4.11 -8.53
C ILE A 60 3.39 -2.76 -9.22
N LYS A 61 2.34 -2.00 -9.50
CA LYS A 61 2.41 -0.70 -10.17
C LYS A 61 2.40 0.44 -9.17
N ASN A 62 2.72 1.64 -9.65
CA ASN A 62 2.62 2.85 -8.86
C ASN A 62 1.16 3.21 -8.59
N GLY A 63 0.95 3.99 -7.55
CA GLY A 63 -0.37 4.50 -7.18
C GLY A 63 -0.26 5.91 -6.61
N GLY A 64 -1.41 6.54 -6.46
CA GLY A 64 -1.49 7.83 -5.81
C GLY A 64 -2.91 8.31 -5.67
N ILE A 65 -3.09 9.27 -4.78
CA ILE A 65 -4.37 9.93 -4.54
C ILE A 65 -4.15 11.43 -4.43
N VAL A 66 -5.18 12.19 -4.78
CA VAL A 66 -5.25 13.62 -4.45
C VAL A 66 -6.00 13.74 -3.12
N ALA A 67 -5.37 14.38 -2.13
CA ALA A 67 -5.94 14.62 -0.82
C ALA A 67 -5.85 16.12 -0.51
N ASP A 68 -7.01 16.78 -0.46
CA ASP A 68 -7.15 18.23 -0.33
C ASP A 68 -6.49 18.97 -1.52
N TYR A 69 -5.37 19.64 -1.27
CA TYR A 69 -4.52 20.34 -2.26
C TYR A 69 -3.18 19.63 -2.49
N ARG A 70 -3.00 18.42 -1.96
CA ARG A 70 -1.74 17.66 -1.98
C ARG A 70 -1.92 16.37 -2.77
N CYS A 71 -0.82 15.88 -3.35
CA CYS A 71 -0.77 14.54 -3.94
C CYS A 71 0.03 13.63 -3.03
N ILE A 72 -0.51 12.45 -2.72
CA ILE A 72 0.24 11.36 -2.11
C ILE A 72 0.53 10.37 -3.22
N SER A 73 1.81 10.15 -3.50
CA SER A 73 2.26 9.15 -4.47
C SER A 73 2.96 8.01 -3.75
N VAL A 74 2.69 6.79 -4.22
CA VAL A 74 3.45 5.59 -3.88
C VAL A 74 4.14 5.10 -5.15
N ASP A 75 5.46 5.24 -5.19
CA ASP A 75 6.31 4.84 -6.32
C ASP A 75 7.09 3.58 -5.97
N ILE A 76 6.68 2.45 -6.56
CA ILE A 76 7.24 1.14 -6.27
C ILE A 76 8.66 1.06 -6.86
N GLN A 77 9.65 0.89 -5.99
CA GLN A 77 11.05 0.76 -6.38
C GLN A 77 11.41 -0.69 -6.69
N SER A 78 11.00 -1.61 -5.82
CA SER A 78 11.28 -3.03 -6.01
C SER A 78 10.38 -3.92 -5.16
N TYR A 79 10.19 -5.15 -5.62
CA TYR A 79 9.64 -6.23 -4.84
C TYR A 79 10.47 -7.49 -5.06
N ASN A 80 11.01 -8.06 -3.99
CA ASN A 80 11.66 -9.35 -4.02
C ASN A 80 10.70 -10.41 -3.48
N GLN A 81 10.21 -11.27 -4.37
CA GLN A 81 9.23 -12.31 -4.03
C GLN A 81 9.76 -13.33 -3.01
N GLY A 82 11.05 -13.68 -3.09
CA GLY A 82 11.67 -14.67 -2.21
C GLY A 82 11.81 -14.18 -0.77
N SER A 83 12.20 -12.90 -0.59
CA SER A 83 12.30 -12.28 0.75
C SER A 83 11.03 -11.54 1.18
N LYS A 84 10.02 -11.46 0.30
CA LYS A 84 8.79 -10.66 0.46
C LYS A 84 9.08 -9.19 0.79
N GLN A 85 10.25 -8.69 0.41
CA GLN A 85 10.66 -7.33 0.70
C GLN A 85 10.10 -6.40 -0.38
N LEU A 86 9.31 -5.41 0.05
CA LEU A 86 8.76 -4.35 -0.77
C LEU A 86 9.48 -3.05 -0.44
N SER A 87 9.99 -2.38 -1.47
CA SER A 87 10.54 -1.03 -1.37
C SER A 87 9.73 -0.06 -2.22
N PHE A 88 9.35 1.07 -1.64
CA PHE A 88 8.65 2.13 -2.36
C PHE A 88 8.99 3.50 -1.77
N VAL A 89 8.95 4.50 -2.64
CA VAL A 89 9.04 5.90 -2.23
C VAL A 89 7.63 6.38 -1.92
N GLY A 90 7.45 6.88 -0.70
CA GLY A 90 6.24 7.57 -0.28
C GLY A 90 6.50 9.07 -0.28
N SER A 91 5.75 9.82 -1.09
CA SER A 91 5.92 11.27 -1.21
C SER A 91 4.61 11.99 -1.03
N LEU A 92 4.61 13.00 -0.14
CA LEU A 92 3.56 14.00 -0.03
C LEU A 92 4.01 15.26 -0.77
N TRP A 93 3.42 15.51 -1.93
CA TRP A 93 3.72 16.67 -2.77
C TRP A 93 2.74 17.80 -2.44
N THR A 94 3.29 18.97 -2.13
CA THR A 94 2.52 20.23 -2.04
C THR A 94 2.63 21.05 -3.32
N ASP A 95 3.74 20.91 -4.05
CA ASP A 95 3.99 21.40 -5.41
C ASP A 95 5.03 20.48 -6.08
N SER A 96 5.50 20.82 -7.30
CA SER A 96 6.46 20.01 -8.07
C SER A 96 7.90 19.98 -7.55
N LYS A 97 8.21 20.73 -6.49
CA LYS A 97 9.56 20.88 -5.91
C LYS A 97 9.61 20.62 -4.41
N THR A 98 8.46 20.60 -3.75
CA THR A 98 8.33 20.47 -2.30
C THR A 98 7.66 19.15 -1.94
N ASN A 99 8.49 18.19 -1.50
CA ASN A 99 8.05 16.92 -0.93
C ASN A 99 8.52 16.77 0.52
N SER A 100 7.94 15.82 1.24
CA SER A 100 8.27 15.52 2.63
C SER A 100 8.24 14.02 2.88
N ASN A 101 8.89 13.60 3.98
CA ASN A 101 8.79 12.24 4.48
C ASN A 101 7.32 11.87 4.68
N THR A 102 7.04 10.59 4.52
CA THR A 102 5.71 10.04 4.74
C THR A 102 5.74 9.04 5.88
N THR A 103 4.58 8.85 6.51
CA THR A 103 4.38 7.93 7.62
C THR A 103 3.57 6.75 7.12
N LEU A 104 4.23 5.61 6.94
CA LEU A 104 3.60 4.34 6.61
C LEU A 104 3.15 3.65 7.90
N THR A 105 1.88 3.20 7.94
CA THR A 105 1.31 2.50 9.10
C THR A 105 0.90 1.07 8.81
N GLU A 106 0.31 0.80 7.64
CA GLU A 106 -0.23 -0.51 7.30
C GLU A 106 -0.14 -0.79 5.80
N ILE A 107 -0.04 -2.07 5.44
CA ILE A 107 -0.19 -2.56 4.07
C ILE A 107 -1.13 -3.76 4.09
N TYR A 108 -2.15 -3.72 3.24
CA TYR A 108 -3.07 -4.81 3.02
C TYR A 108 -2.99 -5.35 1.59
N GLY A 109 -3.25 -6.64 1.41
CA GLY A 109 -3.49 -7.26 0.11
C GLY A 109 -4.98 -7.45 -0.15
N ARG A 110 -5.43 -7.14 -1.37
CA ARG A 110 -6.82 -7.26 -1.82
C ARG A 110 -6.95 -8.23 -3.00
N TYR A 111 -7.93 -9.14 -2.93
CA TYR A 111 -8.17 -10.19 -3.93
C TYR A 111 -9.02 -9.79 -5.12
#